data_AF-S8CKA0-F1
#
_entry.id   AF-S8CKA0-F1
#
_cell.length_a   1.000
_cell.length_b   1.000
_cell.length_c   1.000
_cell.angle_alpha   90.00
_cell.angle_beta   90.00
_cell.angle_gamma   90.00
#
_symmetry.space_group_name_H-M   'P 1'
#
loop_
_entity.id
_entity.type
_entity.pdbx_description
1 polymer ?
#
loop_
_entity_poly.entity_id
_entity_poly.type
_entity_poly.pdbx_seq_one_letter_code
_entity_poly.pdbx_strand_id
1 'polypeptide(L)'
;DEVYLMSSGDEDCSKGMKKWVNEYHQSRPDLNILQDRIDKFIVAHEQQQEKEKMAREAQVAEGGWTVVVHHKGRKKSSDAESGVAVGSVSEAAVLDKLSKKKKKKSNNNVGVDFYQFQRREARRSEIMMLQSKFEQDKKRIQQLRAARKFRPY
;
A
#
# COMPACT_ATOMS: atom_id res chain seq x y z
N ASP A 1 5.16 21.55 -85.60
CA ASP A 1 5.74 21.20 -84.29
C ASP A 1 4.69 21.29 -83.21
N GLU A 2 4.07 20.15 -82.94
CA GLU A 2 2.99 20.01 -81.97
C GLU A 2 3.63 19.63 -80.62
N VAL A 3 3.74 20.63 -79.74
CA VAL A 3 4.36 20.46 -78.42
C VAL A 3 3.37 19.72 -77.53
N TYR A 4 3.60 18.42 -77.32
CA TYR A 4 2.86 17.62 -76.35
C TYR A 4 3.10 18.18 -74.95
N LEU A 5 2.11 18.91 -74.44
CA LEU A 5 1.99 19.24 -73.03
C LEU A 5 1.64 17.94 -72.29
N MET A 6 2.65 17.34 -71.66
CA MET A 6 2.45 16.28 -70.67
C MET A 6 1.55 16.84 -69.55
N SER A 7 0.28 16.46 -69.57
CA SER A 7 -0.63 16.70 -68.45
C SER A 7 -0.01 16.10 -67.20
N SER A 8 0.32 16.95 -66.22
CA SER A 8 0.85 16.54 -64.92
C SER A 8 -0.23 15.75 -64.20
N GLY A 9 -0.27 14.44 -64.48
CA GLY A 9 -1.17 13.50 -63.86
C GLY A 9 -0.91 13.45 -62.35
N ASP A 10 -2.01 13.59 -61.62
CA ASP A 10 -2.23 13.19 -60.24
C ASP A 10 -1.71 14.14 -59.16
N GLU A 11 -2.48 15.22 -58.96
CA GLU A 11 -2.66 15.90 -57.67
C GLU A 11 -3.42 15.03 -56.63
N ASP A 12 -3.33 13.69 -56.75
CA ASP A 12 -3.95 12.77 -55.82
C ASP A 12 -3.14 12.71 -54.52
N CYS A 13 -3.58 13.48 -53.53
CA CYS A 13 -3.04 13.46 -52.16
C CYS A 13 -3.28 12.14 -51.42
N SER A 14 -3.86 11.13 -52.08
CA SER A 14 -4.19 9.83 -51.51
C SER A 14 -2.98 8.89 -51.38
N LYS A 15 -1.90 9.12 -52.14
CA LYS A 15 -0.69 8.29 -52.14
C LYS A 15 0.59 9.13 -52.15
N GLY A 16 1.71 8.49 -51.82
CA GLY A 16 3.04 9.11 -51.85
C GLY A 16 3.25 10.15 -50.74
N MET A 17 4.29 10.98 -50.88
CA MET A 17 4.73 11.95 -49.86
C MET A 17 3.62 12.92 -49.42
N LYS A 18 2.79 13.38 -50.35
CA LYS A 18 1.67 14.29 -50.07
C LYS A 18 0.69 13.72 -49.04
N LYS A 19 0.45 12.40 -49.05
CA LYS A 19 -0.38 11.71 -48.04
C LYS A 19 0.18 11.88 -46.64
N TRP A 20 1.46 11.58 -46.45
CA TRP A 20 2.12 11.59 -45.14
C TRP A 20 2.21 13.02 -44.57
N VAL A 21 2.44 14.00 -45.44
CA VAL A 21 2.43 15.42 -45.06
C VAL A 21 1.03 15.84 -44.60
N ASN A 22 -0.01 15.46 -45.32
CA ASN A 22 -1.40 15.74 -44.91
C ASN A 22 -1.78 15.03 -43.60
N GLU A 23 -1.41 13.76 -43.45
CA GLU A 23 -1.65 12.99 -42.23
C GLU A 23 -0.91 13.59 -41.02
N TYR A 24 0.32 14.08 -41.23
CA TYR A 24 1.08 14.79 -40.21
C TYR A 24 0.34 16.06 -39.73
N HIS A 25 -0.16 16.88 -40.66
CA HIS A 25 -0.93 18.07 -40.30
C HIS A 25 -2.27 17.74 -39.65
N GLN A 26 -2.96 16.69 -40.11
CA GLN A 26 -4.23 16.24 -39.52
C GLN A 26 -4.07 15.65 -38.12
N SER A 27 -2.94 14.98 -37.85
CA SER A 27 -2.61 14.43 -36.53
C SER A 27 -2.35 15.49 -35.46
N ARG A 28 -2.09 16.74 -35.89
CA ARG A 28 -1.77 17.89 -35.03
C ARG A 28 -2.80 19.00 -35.21
N PRO A 29 -4.03 18.80 -34.74
CA PRO A 29 -5.01 19.88 -34.69
C PRO A 29 -4.53 21.02 -33.79
N ASP A 30 -5.02 22.22 -34.05
CA ASP A 30 -4.75 23.39 -33.21
C ASP A 30 -5.20 23.17 -31.77
N LEU A 31 -4.51 23.82 -30.83
CA LEU A 31 -4.72 23.65 -29.39
C LEU A 31 -6.18 23.88 -28.97
N ASN A 32 -6.86 24.87 -29.56
CA ASN A 32 -8.26 25.19 -29.25
C ASN A 32 -9.19 24.02 -29.62
N ILE A 33 -8.98 23.43 -30.81
CA ILE A 33 -9.79 22.30 -31.29
C ILE A 33 -9.53 21.06 -30.43
N LEU A 34 -8.28 20.87 -29.99
CA LEU A 34 -7.93 19.77 -29.10
C LEU A 34 -8.61 19.95 -27.73
N GLN A 35 -8.60 21.16 -27.17
CA GLN A 35 -9.26 21.45 -25.90
C GLN A 35 -10.76 21.17 -25.98
N ASP A 36 -11.45 21.65 -27.01
CA ASP A 36 -12.88 21.39 -27.22
C ASP A 36 -13.20 19.89 -27.29
N ARG A 37 -12.31 19.09 -27.89
CA ARG A 37 -12.47 17.63 -27.96
C ARG A 37 -12.29 16.98 -26.59
N ILE A 38 -11.30 17.44 -25.82
CA ILE A 38 -11.04 16.96 -24.46
C ILE A 38 -12.22 17.30 -23.56
N ASP A 39 -12.72 18.53 -23.62
CA ASP A 39 -13.83 18.98 -22.77
C ASP A 39 -15.11 18.17 -23.07
N LYS A 40 -15.43 17.96 -24.36
CA LYS A 40 -16.55 17.10 -24.78
C LYS A 40 -16.37 15.66 -24.28
N PHE A 41 -15.15 15.13 -24.36
CA PHE A 41 -14.84 13.77 -23.90
C PHE A 41 -15.01 13.63 -22.38
N ILE A 42 -14.47 14.58 -21.61
CA ILE A 42 -14.59 14.59 -20.14
C ILE A 42 -16.07 14.65 -19.75
N VAL A 43 -16.84 15.57 -20.32
CA VAL A 43 -18.28 15.71 -20.03
C VAL A 43 -19.04 14.42 -20.33
N ALA A 44 -18.80 13.78 -21.49
CA ALA A 44 -19.46 12.53 -21.84
C ALA A 44 -19.08 11.38 -20.89
N HIS A 45 -17.80 11.30 -20.51
CA HIS A 45 -17.29 10.26 -19.61
C HIS A 45 -17.83 10.44 -18.18
N GLU A 46 -17.87 11.67 -17.67
CA GLU A 46 -18.45 11.96 -16.35
C GLU A 46 -19.94 11.61 -16.29
N GLN A 47 -20.70 11.97 -17.33
CA GLN A 47 -22.11 11.57 -17.43
C GLN A 47 -22.31 10.05 -17.44
N GLN A 48 -21.41 9.31 -18.10
CA GLN A 48 -21.46 7.84 -18.10
C GLN A 48 -21.11 7.27 -16.71
N GLN A 49 -20.09 7.81 -16.04
CA GLN A 49 -19.72 7.37 -14.70
C GLN A 49 -20.80 7.67 -13.66
N GLU A 50 -21.48 8.81 -13.73
CA GLU A 50 -22.60 9.13 -12.85
C GLU A 50 -23.75 8.15 -13.03
N LYS A 51 -24.10 7.82 -14.28
CA LYS A 51 -25.12 6.79 -14.56
C LYS A 51 -24.73 5.43 -13.98
N GLU A 52 -23.47 5.03 -14.10
CA GLU A 52 -22.97 3.78 -13.51
C GLU A 52 -22.98 3.80 -11.99
N LYS A 53 -22.61 4.92 -11.35
CA LYS A 53 -22.68 5.09 -9.90
C LYS A 53 -24.12 4.99 -9.41
N MET A 54 -25.04 5.71 -10.04
CA MET A 54 -26.48 5.65 -9.73
C MET A 54 -27.04 4.24 -9.90
N ALA A 55 -26.64 3.52 -10.97
CA ALA A 55 -27.05 2.14 -11.18
C ALA A 55 -26.49 1.18 -10.11
N ARG A 56 -25.23 1.36 -9.69
CA ARG A 56 -24.62 0.59 -8.59
C ARG A 56 -25.31 0.89 -7.26
N GLU A 57 -25.62 2.15 -6.98
CA GLU A 57 -26.34 2.55 -5.76
C GLU A 57 -27.75 1.97 -5.72
N ALA A 58 -28.47 1.97 -6.85
CA ALA A 58 -29.78 1.32 -6.98
C ALA A 58 -29.69 -0.19 -6.74
N GLN A 59 -28.69 -0.87 -7.31
CA GLN A 59 -28.46 -2.30 -7.05
C GLN A 59 -28.14 -2.60 -5.58
N VAL A 60 -27.40 -1.71 -4.91
CA VAL A 60 -27.08 -1.84 -3.48
C VAL A 60 -28.34 -1.63 -2.61
N ALA A 61 -29.24 -0.73 -3.00
CA ALA A 61 -30.51 -0.49 -2.30
C ALA A 61 -31.45 -1.71 -2.38
N GLU A 62 -31.56 -2.34 -3.55
CA GLU A 62 -32.37 -3.55 -3.77
C GLU A 62 -31.77 -4.80 -3.09
N GLY A 63 -30.43 -4.90 -3.04
CA GLY A 63 -29.73 -6.09 -2.58
C GLY A 63 -29.65 -6.28 -1.06
N GLY A 64 -30.08 -5.31 -0.24
CA GLY A 64 -30.09 -5.43 1.23
C GLY A 64 -28.71 -5.55 1.92
N TRP A 65 -27.61 -5.54 1.17
CA TRP A 65 -26.23 -5.58 1.68
C TRP A 65 -25.57 -4.21 1.49
N THR A 66 -25.25 -3.52 2.58
CA THR A 66 -24.56 -2.24 2.53
C THR A 66 -23.04 -2.43 2.36
N VAL A 67 -22.44 -1.73 1.39
CA VAL A 67 -20.99 -1.70 1.20
C VAL A 67 -20.35 -0.93 2.36
N VAL A 68 -19.58 -1.63 3.20
CA VAL A 68 -18.82 -0.99 4.28
C VAL A 68 -17.63 -0.22 3.70
N VAL A 69 -17.74 1.10 3.62
CA VAL A 69 -16.62 1.97 3.24
C VAL A 69 -15.76 2.23 4.48
N HIS A 70 -14.59 1.61 4.55
CA HIS A 70 -13.64 1.91 5.60
C HIS A 70 -12.88 3.21 5.26
N HIS A 71 -13.26 4.33 5.87
CA HIS A 71 -12.47 5.57 5.84
C HIS A 71 -11.16 5.38 6.63
N LYS A 72 -10.13 4.80 6.01
CA LYS A 72 -8.80 4.72 6.64
C LYS A 72 -8.06 6.04 6.43
N GLY A 73 -8.52 7.08 7.12
CA GLY A 73 -7.80 8.34 7.24
C GLY A 73 -6.53 8.14 8.05
N ARG A 74 -5.41 7.88 7.39
CA ARG A 74 -4.09 8.12 7.99
C ARG A 74 -3.94 9.64 8.05
N LYS A 75 -4.03 10.24 9.25
CA LYS A 75 -3.62 11.63 9.46
C LYS A 75 -2.17 11.76 8.96
N LYS A 76 -1.98 12.43 7.83
CA LYS A 76 -0.67 12.83 7.32
C LYS A 76 -0.53 14.29 7.72
N SER A 77 0.31 14.60 8.69
CA SER A 77 0.84 15.96 8.81
C SER A 77 1.90 16.08 7.71
N SER A 78 1.61 16.86 6.67
CA SER A 78 2.64 17.32 5.74
C SER A 78 3.34 18.50 6.39
N ASP A 79 4.65 18.40 6.54
CA ASP A 79 5.48 19.57 6.80
C ASP A 79 5.52 20.41 5.52
N ALA A 80 5.14 21.68 5.62
CA ALA A 80 4.85 22.54 4.46
C ALA A 80 6.10 22.91 3.64
N GLU A 81 7.29 22.72 4.22
CA GLU A 81 8.57 23.12 3.61
C GLU A 81 9.28 21.95 2.90
N SER A 82 9.13 20.72 3.39
CA SER A 82 9.90 19.57 2.89
C SER A 82 9.10 18.59 2.03
N GLY A 83 7.77 18.64 2.02
CA GLY A 83 6.93 17.73 1.24
C GLY A 83 7.03 16.24 1.63
N VAL A 84 7.85 15.89 2.63
CA VAL A 84 8.05 14.52 3.08
C VAL A 84 7.02 14.17 4.14
N ALA A 85 6.11 13.26 3.81
CA ALA A 85 5.07 12.77 4.71
C ALA A 85 5.62 11.79 5.76
N VAL A 86 6.32 12.29 6.78
CA VAL A 86 6.81 11.47 7.91
C VAL A 86 5.67 11.25 8.90
N GLY A 87 5.24 9.99 9.06
CA GLY A 87 4.27 9.65 10.10
C GLY A 87 4.95 9.64 11.47
N SER A 88 4.76 10.68 12.28
CA SER A 88 5.18 10.68 13.68
C SER A 88 4.41 9.59 14.43
N VAL A 89 5.09 8.52 14.82
CA VAL A 89 4.51 7.50 15.70
C VAL A 89 4.96 7.83 17.11
N SER A 90 4.02 8.29 17.96
CA SER A 90 4.32 8.51 19.37
C SER A 90 4.64 7.19 20.07
N GLU A 91 5.61 7.19 20.98
CA GLU A 91 6.02 6.02 21.75
C GLU A 91 4.83 5.40 22.51
N ALA A 92 3.97 6.25 23.08
CA ALA A 92 2.73 5.83 23.73
C ALA A 92 1.79 5.05 22.78
N ALA A 93 1.68 5.46 21.51
CA ALA A 93 0.88 4.74 20.52
C ALA A 93 1.52 3.40 20.10
N VAL A 94 2.85 3.27 20.15
CA VAL A 94 3.53 1.99 19.94
C VAL A 94 3.24 1.04 21.10
N LEU A 95 3.40 1.51 22.34
CA LEU A 95 3.17 0.73 23.55
C LEU A 95 1.72 0.26 23.67
N ASP A 96 0.75 1.11 23.35
CA ASP A 96 -0.67 0.73 23.33
C ASP A 96 -1.01 -0.31 22.25
N LYS A 97 -0.40 -0.20 21.06
CA LYS A 97 -0.54 -1.24 20.02
C LYS A 97 0.06 -2.58 20.44
N LEU A 98 1.20 -2.57 21.13
CA LEU A 98 1.84 -3.78 21.64
C LEU A 98 1.00 -4.43 22.75
N SER A 99 0.42 -3.63 23.65
CA SER A 99 -0.43 -4.12 24.74
C SER A 99 -1.73 -4.73 24.20
N LYS A 100 -2.38 -4.08 23.22
CA LYS A 100 -3.57 -4.59 22.52
C LYS A 100 -3.27 -5.87 21.75
N LYS A 101 -2.09 -5.99 21.13
CA LYS A 101 -1.65 -7.21 20.43
C LYS A 101 -1.42 -8.37 21.41
N LYS A 102 -0.88 -8.11 22.61
CA LYS A 102 -0.74 -9.14 23.66
C LYS A 102 -2.11 -9.59 24.18
N LYS A 103 -3.03 -8.66 24.47
CA LYS A 103 -4.41 -8.99 24.89
C LYS A 103 -5.17 -9.76 23.82
N LYS A 104 -5.01 -9.42 22.54
CA LYS A 104 -5.64 -10.15 21.44
C LYS A 104 -5.04 -11.54 21.23
N LYS A 105 -3.75 -11.74 21.51
CA LYS A 105 -3.12 -13.07 21.51
C LYS A 105 -3.59 -13.94 22.67
N SER A 106 -3.86 -13.36 23.84
CA SER A 106 -4.41 -14.10 24.99
C SER A 106 -5.92 -14.33 24.90
N ASN A 107 -6.65 -13.48 24.17
CA ASN A 107 -8.11 -13.51 24.07
C ASN A 107 -8.64 -14.10 22.75
N ASN A 108 -7.76 -14.50 21.82
CA ASN A 108 -8.18 -15.32 20.69
C ASN A 108 -8.45 -16.73 21.22
N ASN A 109 -9.69 -17.20 21.07
CA ASN A 109 -10.35 -18.41 21.58
C ASN A 109 -9.63 -19.78 21.43
N VAL A 110 -8.37 -19.80 21.04
CA VAL A 110 -7.50 -20.97 21.16
C VAL A 110 -6.90 -20.87 22.55
N GLY A 111 -7.43 -21.64 23.50
CA GLY A 111 -6.92 -21.67 24.87
C GLY A 111 -5.38 -21.66 24.89
N VAL A 112 -4.79 -20.88 25.78
CA VAL A 112 -3.34 -20.81 25.96
C VAL A 112 -2.80 -22.24 25.97
N ASP A 113 -1.93 -22.54 25.01
CA ASP A 113 -1.34 -23.88 24.79
C ASP A 113 -2.22 -24.95 24.13
N PHE A 114 -2.94 -24.61 23.05
CA PHE A 114 -3.68 -25.60 22.26
C PHE A 114 -2.81 -26.74 21.72
N TYR A 115 -1.54 -26.48 21.39
CA TYR A 115 -0.64 -27.51 20.88
C TYR A 115 0.36 -27.97 21.93
N GLN A 116 0.61 -29.29 21.98
CA GLN A 116 1.56 -29.90 22.92
C GLN A 116 3.00 -29.37 22.77
N PHE A 117 3.41 -28.97 21.57
CA PHE A 117 4.74 -28.41 21.34
C PHE A 117 4.94 -27.08 22.08
N GLN A 118 3.89 -26.26 22.22
CA GLN A 118 3.93 -24.99 22.96
C GLN A 118 4.27 -25.23 24.44
N ARG A 119 3.64 -26.23 25.06
CA ARG A 119 3.92 -26.65 26.44
C ARG A 119 5.32 -27.23 26.61
N ARG A 120 5.84 -27.93 25.60
CA ARG A 120 7.20 -28.50 25.64
C ARG A 120 8.25 -27.40 25.52
N GLU A 121 8.03 -26.45 24.63
CA GLU A 121 8.92 -25.30 24.43
C GLU A 121 8.92 -24.38 25.66
N ALA A 122 7.76 -24.09 26.25
CA ALA A 122 7.66 -23.31 27.48
C ALA A 122 8.42 -23.95 28.66
N ARG A 123 8.27 -25.27 28.86
CA ARG A 123 9.05 -25.99 29.87
C ARG A 123 10.55 -25.97 29.58
N ARG A 124 10.93 -26.14 28.31
CA ARG A 124 12.35 -26.11 27.92
C ARG A 124 12.97 -24.73 28.15
N SER A 125 12.26 -23.66 27.81
CA SER A 125 12.76 -22.29 28.03
C SER A 125 12.88 -21.98 29.52
N GLU A 126 11.93 -22.40 30.34
CA GLU A 126 12.00 -22.28 31.80
C GLU A 126 13.21 -23.03 32.38
N ILE A 127 13.45 -24.29 31.95
CA ILE A 127 14.61 -25.07 32.37
C ILE A 127 15.92 -24.39 31.95
N MET A 128 16.02 -23.87 30.72
CA MET A 128 17.22 -23.15 30.28
C MET A 128 17.46 -21.88 31.08
N MET A 129 16.40 -21.14 31.43
CA MET A 129 16.51 -19.97 32.31
C MET A 129 17.02 -20.34 33.70
N LEU A 130 16.53 -21.45 34.28
CA LEU A 130 16.97 -21.95 35.59
C LEU A 130 18.44 -22.39 35.55
N GLN A 131 18.87 -23.09 34.50
CA GLN A 131 20.27 -23.50 34.32
C GLN A 131 21.20 -22.29 34.22
N SER A 132 20.83 -21.27 33.44
CA SER A 132 21.61 -20.03 33.32
C SER A 132 21.75 -19.32 34.67
N LYS A 133 20.67 -19.20 35.44
CA LYS A 133 20.71 -18.63 36.80
C LYS A 133 21.60 -19.44 37.73
N PHE A 134 21.49 -20.77 37.70
CA PHE A 134 22.32 -21.65 38.52
C PHE A 134 23.81 -21.52 38.20
N GLU A 135 24.17 -21.39 36.92
CA GLU A 135 25.56 -21.15 36.51
C GLU A 135 26.08 -19.78 37.01
N GLN A 136 25.24 -18.75 36.97
CA GLN A 136 25.58 -17.43 37.52
C GLN A 136 25.80 -17.50 39.03
N ASP A 137 24.92 -18.19 39.76
CA ASP A 137 25.07 -18.37 41.20
C ASP A 137 26.28 -19.23 41.55
N LYS A 138 26.57 -20.27 40.77
CA LYS A 138 27.80 -21.07 40.90
C LYS A 138 29.05 -20.19 40.76
N LYS A 139 29.09 -19.31 39.75
CA LYS A 139 30.19 -18.35 39.56
C LYS A 139 30.30 -17.38 40.75
N ARG A 140 29.17 -16.85 41.22
CA ARG A 140 29.12 -15.95 42.40
C ARG A 140 29.64 -16.63 43.66
N ILE A 141 29.22 -17.87 43.94
CA ILE A 141 29.69 -18.65 45.09
C ILE A 141 31.19 -18.94 44.97
N GLN A 142 31.67 -19.28 43.77
CA GLN A 142 33.11 -19.47 43.54
C GLN A 142 33.92 -18.20 43.86
N GLN A 143 33.45 -17.02 43.44
CA GLN A 143 34.07 -15.74 43.79
C GLN A 143 34.08 -15.50 45.31
N LEU A 144 32.96 -15.76 46.00
CA LEU A 144 32.89 -15.64 47.46
C LEU A 144 33.81 -16.62 48.19
N ARG A 145 33.95 -17.86 47.69
CA ARG A 145 34.89 -18.85 48.22
C ARG A 145 36.34 -18.42 48.02
N ALA A 146 36.69 -17.92 46.83
CA ALA A 146 38.02 -17.37 46.55
C ALA A 146 38.35 -16.18 47.47
N ALA A 147 37.37 -15.31 47.71
CA ALA A 147 37.48 -14.20 48.66
C ALA A 147 37.40 -14.64 50.15
N ARG A 148 37.18 -15.93 50.44
CA ARG A 148 36.96 -16.49 51.79
C ARG A 148 35.80 -15.83 52.56
N LYS A 149 34.80 -15.32 51.84
CA LYS A 149 33.59 -14.64 52.38
C LYS A 149 32.34 -15.52 52.38
N PHE A 150 32.42 -16.77 51.92
CA PHE A 150 31.28 -17.68 51.89
C PHE A 150 31.01 -18.30 53.28
N ARG A 151 29.80 -18.13 53.82
CA ARG A 151 29.34 -18.69 55.10
C ARG A 151 28.11 -19.59 54.87
N PRO A 152 28.25 -20.92 54.85
CA PRO A 152 27.19 -21.85 54.47
C PRO A 152 26.17 -22.19 55.58
N TYR A 153 26.41 -21.79 56.82
CA TYR A 153 25.56 -22.02 57.98
C TYR A 153 25.54 -20.77 58.86
#